data_AF-X1AXF7-F1
#
_entry.id   AF-X1AXF7-F1
#
_cell.length_a   1.000
_cell.length_b   1.000
_cell.length_c   1.000
_cell.angle_alpha   90.00
_cell.angle_beta   90.00
_cell.angle_gamma   90.00
#
_symmetry.space_group_name_H-M   'P 1'
#
loop_
_entity.id
_entity.type
_entity.pdbx_description
1 polymer ?
#
loop_
_entity_poly.entity_id
_entity_poly.type
_entity_poly.pdbx_seq_one_letter_code
_entity_poly.pdbx_strand_id
1 'polypeptide(L)'
;LENTGTAITSGDNYGQIEWEGNDYNTSANGIRASIQVKGHGAGTQGEVAMYFRTSYVGADSNVDRMIIDHIGNVGIGTTSPNQVGYGGSSKVLSLKANSSGGECVLELIGLGNADNDQVGVLNFMSQAETTPLASIKGLRYTSDTSGKLTFETSAVERMRIDNTPICFVSSPFKLKFLTLTFIKSSNFGVASTMFSFNLSSDVAP
;
A
#
# COMPACT_ATOMS: atom_id res chain seq x y z
N LEU A 1 4.66 35.99 -8.33
CA LEU A 1 3.57 36.40 -9.23
C LEU A 1 2.27 35.95 -8.59
N GLU A 2 1.28 36.83 -8.47
CA GLU A 2 -0.03 36.54 -7.87
C GLU A 2 -1.08 36.52 -8.98
N ASN A 3 -2.01 35.56 -8.93
CA ASN A 3 -3.15 35.50 -9.84
C ASN A 3 -4.16 36.58 -9.42
N THR A 4 -4.49 37.52 -10.32
CA THR A 4 -5.45 38.60 -10.06
C THR A 4 -6.90 38.20 -10.31
N GLY A 5 -7.16 36.96 -10.75
CA GLY A 5 -8.50 36.42 -10.93
C GLY A 5 -9.24 36.28 -9.60
N THR A 6 -10.48 36.77 -9.55
CA THR A 6 -11.29 36.80 -8.32
C THR A 6 -12.17 35.56 -8.15
N ALA A 7 -12.13 34.62 -9.08
CA ALA A 7 -12.86 33.35 -9.04
C ALA A 7 -11.89 32.19 -9.28
N ILE A 8 -12.13 31.07 -8.60
CA ILE A 8 -11.39 29.82 -8.77
C ILE A 8 -12.30 28.85 -9.50
N THR A 9 -11.89 28.45 -10.68
CA THR A 9 -12.53 27.39 -11.45
C THR A 9 -11.64 26.16 -11.47
N SER A 10 -12.25 24.98 -11.46
CA SER A 10 -11.53 23.73 -11.63
C SER A 10 -10.68 23.77 -12.90
N GLY A 11 -9.38 23.55 -12.75
CA GLY A 11 -8.42 23.54 -13.86
C GLY A 11 -7.75 24.90 -14.14
N ASP A 12 -8.18 25.99 -13.49
CA ASP A 12 -7.53 27.29 -13.62
C ASP A 12 -6.06 27.19 -13.18
N ASN A 13 -5.13 27.69 -13.99
CA ASN A 13 -3.71 27.64 -13.66
C ASN A 13 -3.35 28.79 -12.72
N TYR A 14 -2.94 28.47 -11.50
CA TYR A 14 -2.55 29.45 -10.48
C TYR A 14 -1.04 29.74 -10.47
N GLY A 15 -0.28 28.95 -11.22
CA GLY A 15 1.15 29.12 -11.40
C GLY A 15 1.86 27.78 -11.56
N GLN A 16 3.09 27.85 -12.04
CA GLN A 16 3.96 26.68 -12.13
C GLN A 16 5.43 27.05 -11.97
N ILE A 17 6.19 26.08 -11.48
CA ILE A 17 7.65 26.07 -11.53
C ILE A 17 8.02 25.06 -12.61
N GLU A 18 8.93 25.45 -13.49
CA GLU A 18 9.33 24.68 -14.66
C GLU A 18 10.84 24.42 -14.63
N TRP A 19 11.21 23.21 -15.03
CA TRP A 19 12.58 22.82 -15.31
C TRP A 19 12.68 22.41 -16.77
N GLU A 20 13.57 23.05 -17.51
CA GLU A 20 13.71 22.84 -18.94
C GLU A 20 14.98 22.08 -19.32
N GLY A 21 14.89 21.36 -20.43
CA GLY A 21 16.01 20.72 -21.11
C GLY A 21 16.31 21.46 -22.41
N ASN A 22 17.55 21.36 -22.86
CA ASN A 22 17.99 21.87 -24.17
C ASN A 22 18.64 20.76 -25.01
N ASP A 23 18.26 19.51 -24.76
CA ASP A 23 18.75 18.38 -25.54
C ASP A 23 17.84 18.16 -26.76
N TYR A 24 18.25 18.75 -27.87
CA TYR A 24 17.54 18.66 -29.14
C TYR A 24 17.58 17.25 -29.75
N ASN A 25 18.64 16.48 -29.48
CA ASN A 25 18.88 15.20 -30.14
C ASN A 25 17.96 14.07 -29.64
N THR A 26 17.32 14.27 -28.48
CA THR A 26 16.47 13.26 -27.82
C THR A 26 15.02 13.72 -27.64
N SER A 27 14.59 14.77 -28.35
CA SER A 27 13.29 15.44 -28.11
C SER A 27 13.10 15.87 -26.65
N ALA A 28 14.19 16.31 -26.02
CA ALA A 28 14.23 16.79 -24.65
C ALA A 28 14.49 18.31 -24.56
N ASN A 29 14.09 19.05 -25.60
CA ASN A 29 14.01 20.51 -25.55
C ASN A 29 12.70 20.95 -24.87
N GLY A 30 12.73 22.05 -24.10
CA GLY A 30 11.58 22.61 -23.38
C GLY A 30 11.36 21.99 -21.99
N ILE A 31 10.18 22.21 -21.41
CA ILE A 31 9.86 21.81 -20.03
C ILE A 31 9.88 20.29 -19.87
N ARG A 32 10.72 19.79 -18.96
CA ARG A 32 10.90 18.34 -18.68
C ARG A 32 10.27 17.88 -17.39
N ALA A 33 10.09 18.80 -16.46
CA ALA A 33 9.35 18.61 -15.23
C ALA A 33 8.71 19.93 -14.82
N SER A 34 7.60 19.83 -14.09
CA SER A 34 6.94 21.00 -13.52
C SER A 34 6.19 20.65 -12.25
N ILE A 35 6.11 21.62 -11.34
CA ILE A 35 5.13 21.62 -10.26
C ILE A 35 4.11 22.69 -10.60
N GLN A 36 2.85 22.31 -10.73
CA GLN A 36 1.77 23.20 -11.15
C GLN A 36 0.66 23.23 -10.10
N VAL A 37 0.16 24.42 -9.80
CA VAL A 37 -1.02 24.60 -8.94
C VAL A 37 -2.21 24.90 -9.84
N LYS A 38 -3.31 24.15 -9.65
CA LYS A 38 -4.57 24.40 -10.36
C LYS A 38 -5.73 24.56 -9.38
N GLY A 39 -6.71 25.38 -9.74
CA GLY A 39 -8.00 25.42 -9.06
C GLY A 39 -8.65 24.03 -9.06
N HIS A 40 -9.31 23.68 -7.95
CA HIS A 40 -9.91 22.37 -7.76
C HIS A 40 -11.41 22.49 -7.40
N GLY A 41 -12.28 21.96 -8.26
CA GLY A 41 -13.75 22.01 -8.07
C GLY A 41 -14.41 23.33 -8.49
N ALA A 42 -15.72 23.45 -8.25
CA ALA A 42 -16.51 24.66 -8.52
C ALA A 42 -16.58 25.62 -7.31
N GLY A 43 -15.58 25.56 -6.41
CA GLY A 43 -15.65 26.06 -5.04
C GLY A 43 -15.22 27.52 -4.86
N THR A 44 -15.95 28.20 -3.98
CA THR A 44 -15.86 29.64 -3.64
C THR A 44 -14.76 29.99 -2.62
N GLN A 45 -13.91 29.04 -2.19
CA GLN A 45 -13.12 29.16 -0.94
C GLN A 45 -11.60 29.01 -1.07
N GLY A 46 -11.01 29.04 -2.27
CA GLY A 46 -9.56 28.91 -2.37
C GLY A 46 -9.06 27.52 -2.77
N GLU A 47 -9.95 26.58 -3.10
CA GLU A 47 -9.54 25.19 -3.29
C GLU A 47 -8.58 25.01 -4.47
N VAL A 48 -7.38 24.49 -4.20
CA VAL A 48 -6.37 24.18 -5.22
C VAL A 48 -5.83 22.78 -5.03
N ALA A 49 -5.33 22.20 -6.11
CA ALA A 49 -4.57 20.96 -6.11
C ALA A 49 -3.17 21.22 -6.68
N MET A 50 -2.19 20.47 -6.19
CA MET A 50 -0.80 20.53 -6.64
C MET A 50 -0.47 19.30 -7.49
N TYR A 51 0.08 19.55 -8.67
CA TYR A 51 0.37 18.56 -9.69
C TYR A 51 1.88 18.47 -9.88
N PHE A 52 2.44 17.29 -9.66
CA PHE A 52 3.83 16.96 -9.93
C PHE A 52 3.88 16.22 -11.27
N ARG A 53 4.54 16.84 -12.24
CA ARG A 53 4.46 16.42 -13.64
C ARG A 53 5.87 16.16 -14.16
N THR A 54 6.06 15.02 -14.81
CA THR A 54 7.34 14.66 -15.43
C THR A 54 7.14 14.10 -16.82
N SER A 55 8.08 14.42 -17.70
CA SER A 55 8.17 13.84 -19.03
C SER A 55 8.66 12.38 -18.98
N TYR A 56 8.40 11.64 -20.05
CA TYR A 56 8.97 10.31 -20.32
C TYR A 56 9.63 10.32 -21.69
N VAL A 57 10.56 9.40 -21.95
CA VAL A 57 11.24 9.28 -23.24
C VAL A 57 10.20 9.14 -24.36
N GLY A 58 10.27 10.02 -25.36
CA GLY A 58 9.36 10.03 -26.50
C GLY A 58 7.98 10.67 -26.27
N ALA A 59 7.73 11.26 -25.10
CA ALA A 59 6.55 12.08 -24.85
C ALA A 59 6.95 13.56 -24.69
N ASP A 60 6.58 14.38 -25.66
CA ASP A 60 6.86 15.83 -25.71
C ASP A 60 6.04 16.65 -24.69
N SER A 61 5.33 15.99 -23.76
CA SER A 61 4.53 16.67 -22.74
C SER A 61 4.67 16.03 -21.36
N ASN A 62 4.82 16.87 -20.34
CA ASN A 62 4.76 16.47 -18.96
C ASN A 62 3.37 15.91 -18.64
N VAL A 63 3.33 14.71 -18.06
CA VAL A 63 2.09 14.09 -17.59
C VAL A 63 2.04 14.12 -16.07
N ASP A 64 0.83 14.19 -15.52
CA ASP A 64 0.61 14.21 -14.07
C ASP A 64 1.00 12.86 -13.48
N ARG A 65 1.98 12.86 -12.56
CA ARG A 65 2.50 11.63 -11.93
C ARG A 65 2.02 11.49 -10.50
N MET A 66 2.08 12.60 -9.75
CA MET A 66 1.58 12.69 -8.39
C MET A 66 0.71 13.93 -8.25
N ILE A 67 -0.43 13.79 -7.58
CA ILE A 67 -1.34 14.88 -7.29
C ILE A 67 -1.64 14.90 -5.80
N ILE A 68 -1.61 16.10 -5.22
CA ILE A 68 -2.15 16.37 -3.89
C ILE A 68 -3.44 17.17 -4.09
N ASP A 69 -4.58 16.59 -3.72
CA ASP A 69 -5.88 17.26 -3.86
C ASP A 69 -6.10 18.33 -2.78
N HIS A 70 -7.20 19.08 -2.91
CA HIS A 70 -7.52 20.20 -2.01
C HIS A 70 -7.78 19.80 -0.54
N ILE A 71 -8.03 18.51 -0.27
CA ILE A 71 -8.21 17.96 1.09
C ILE A 71 -7.00 17.17 1.56
N GLY A 72 -5.91 17.15 0.79
CA GLY A 72 -4.64 16.53 1.13
C GLY A 72 -4.54 15.02 0.86
N ASN A 73 -5.43 14.44 0.04
CA ASN A 73 -5.20 13.09 -0.47
C ASN A 73 -4.13 13.12 -1.56
N VAL A 74 -3.37 12.03 -1.66
CA VAL A 74 -2.30 11.87 -2.64
C VAL A 74 -2.70 10.80 -3.64
N GLY A 75 -2.63 11.13 -4.92
CA GLY A 75 -2.78 10.19 -6.03
C GLY A 75 -1.43 10.01 -6.73
N ILE A 76 -1.01 8.76 -6.97
CA ILE A 76 0.12 8.43 -7.84
C ILE A 76 -0.43 7.63 -9.03
N GLY A 77 -0.20 8.14 -10.25
CA GLY A 77 -0.77 7.58 -11.48
C GLY A 77 -2.28 7.82 -11.65
N THR A 78 -2.88 8.69 -10.83
CA THR A 78 -4.29 9.08 -10.93
C THR A 78 -4.48 10.57 -10.67
N THR A 79 -5.42 11.18 -11.40
CA THR A 79 -5.88 12.57 -11.18
C THR A 79 -7.04 12.68 -10.21
N SER A 80 -7.59 11.55 -9.79
CA SER A 80 -8.69 11.46 -8.83
C SER A 80 -8.28 10.49 -7.72
N PRO A 81 -7.50 10.95 -6.71
CA PRO A 81 -7.30 10.16 -5.51
C PRO A 81 -8.63 9.92 -4.79
N ASN A 82 -8.65 8.98 -3.85
CA ASN A 82 -9.85 8.62 -3.09
C ASN A 82 -10.99 8.08 -3.98
N GLN A 83 -10.66 7.18 -4.91
CA GLN A 83 -11.62 6.65 -5.90
C GLN A 83 -12.86 5.96 -5.28
N VAL A 84 -12.74 5.45 -4.05
CA VAL A 84 -13.84 4.81 -3.31
C VAL A 84 -14.69 5.83 -2.53
N GLY A 85 -14.25 7.08 -2.40
CA GLY A 85 -15.05 8.15 -1.80
C GLY A 85 -15.09 8.13 -0.27
N TYR A 86 -13.97 7.86 0.41
CA TYR A 86 -13.85 8.10 1.85
C TYR A 86 -14.12 9.58 2.17
N GLY A 87 -14.77 9.86 3.31
CA GLY A 87 -15.13 11.23 3.69
C GLY A 87 -13.91 12.15 3.89
N GLY A 88 -14.12 13.47 3.83
CA GLY A 88 -13.04 14.48 3.88
C GLY A 88 -12.20 14.49 5.16
N SER A 89 -12.67 13.84 6.24
CA SER A 89 -11.88 13.61 7.46
C SER A 89 -10.77 12.57 7.29
N SER A 90 -10.83 11.75 6.24
CA SER A 90 -9.79 10.77 5.92
C SER A 90 -8.65 11.41 5.14
N LYS A 91 -7.51 10.72 5.12
CA LYS A 91 -6.40 10.97 4.19
C LYS A 91 -6.14 9.69 3.43
N VAL A 92 -6.09 9.78 2.11
CA VAL A 92 -5.99 8.62 1.23
C VAL A 92 -4.77 8.75 0.35
N LEU A 93 -3.95 7.70 0.32
CA LEU A 93 -2.98 7.48 -0.75
C LEU A 93 -3.61 6.52 -1.77
N SER A 94 -3.78 6.97 -3.00
CA SER A 94 -4.28 6.17 -4.12
C SER A 94 -3.15 5.89 -5.09
N LEU A 95 -2.86 4.61 -5.34
CA LEU A 95 -1.93 4.17 -6.38
C LEU A 95 -2.74 3.62 -7.55
N LYS A 96 -2.44 4.07 -8.78
CA LYS A 96 -3.10 3.61 -9.99
C LYS A 96 -2.09 3.33 -11.10
N ALA A 97 -2.23 2.19 -11.76
CA ALA A 97 -1.38 1.81 -12.88
C ALA A 97 -1.73 2.63 -14.14
N ASN A 98 -0.73 2.86 -14.99
CA ASN A 98 -0.87 3.75 -16.16
C ASN A 98 -1.62 3.10 -17.35
N SER A 99 -1.83 1.79 -17.32
CA SER A 99 -2.47 1.04 -18.42
C SER A 99 -3.22 -0.18 -17.91
N SER A 100 -4.13 -0.69 -18.75
CA SER A 100 -4.76 -2.00 -18.53
C SER A 100 -3.69 -3.10 -18.46
N GLY A 101 -3.81 -4.01 -17.50
CA GLY A 101 -2.81 -5.05 -17.23
C GLY A 101 -1.58 -4.57 -16.44
N GLY A 102 -1.47 -3.27 -16.14
CA GLY A 102 -0.47 -2.76 -15.22
C GLY A 102 -0.89 -2.96 -13.75
N GLU A 103 0.09 -3.06 -12.87
CA GLU A 103 -0.11 -3.27 -11.44
C GLU A 103 0.37 -2.07 -10.63
N CYS A 104 -0.24 -1.86 -9.48
CA CYS A 104 0.27 -0.95 -8.47
C CYS A 104 1.05 -1.75 -7.45
N VAL A 105 2.27 -1.33 -7.16
CA VAL A 105 3.14 -2.00 -6.19
C VAL A 105 3.44 -1.02 -5.06
N LEU A 106 3.20 -1.45 -3.83
CA LEU A 106 3.80 -0.85 -2.65
C LEU A 106 5.00 -1.70 -2.25
N GLU A 107 6.19 -1.26 -2.64
CA GLU A 107 7.43 -1.94 -2.32
C GLU A 107 8.03 -1.36 -1.04
N LEU A 108 8.31 -2.22 -0.07
CA LEU A 108 8.97 -1.87 1.19
C LEU A 108 10.28 -2.63 1.27
N ILE A 109 11.41 -1.91 1.21
CA ILE A 109 12.76 -2.49 1.23
C ILE A 109 13.45 -2.06 2.51
N GLY A 110 13.46 -2.91 3.53
CA GLY A 110 14.29 -2.76 4.72
C GLY A 110 15.68 -3.34 4.50
N LEU A 111 16.68 -2.76 5.16
CA LEU A 111 18.09 -3.18 5.05
C LEU A 111 18.46 -4.31 6.04
N GLY A 112 17.48 -4.85 6.74
CA GLY A 112 17.63 -6.00 7.64
C GLY A 112 18.21 -7.22 6.92
N ASN A 113 19.23 -7.85 7.49
CA ASN A 113 19.99 -8.94 6.88
C ASN A 113 20.13 -10.19 7.78
N ALA A 114 19.59 -10.15 9.00
CA ALA A 114 19.53 -11.29 9.91
C ALA A 114 18.12 -11.91 9.96
N ASP A 115 18.02 -13.14 10.48
CA ASP A 115 16.72 -13.79 10.71
C ASP A 115 15.87 -12.94 11.66
N ASN A 116 14.60 -12.74 11.29
CA ASN A 116 13.61 -11.90 11.96
C ASN A 116 13.84 -10.38 11.87
N ASP A 117 14.82 -9.91 11.07
CA ASP A 117 14.89 -8.48 10.78
C ASP A 117 13.64 -8.04 10.01
N GLN A 118 13.08 -6.89 10.40
CA GLN A 118 11.94 -6.30 9.71
C GLN A 118 12.38 -5.71 8.37
N VAL A 119 11.70 -6.12 7.29
CA VAL A 119 11.93 -5.59 5.94
C VAL A 119 10.79 -4.67 5.46
N GLY A 120 9.62 -4.75 6.10
CA GLY A 120 8.49 -3.86 5.84
C GLY A 120 7.43 -3.97 6.93
N VAL A 121 6.75 -2.87 7.24
CA VAL A 121 5.75 -2.81 8.32
C VAL A 121 4.57 -1.94 7.90
N LEU A 122 3.35 -2.43 8.12
CA LEU A 122 2.12 -1.65 8.14
C LEU A 122 1.63 -1.55 9.59
N ASN A 123 1.51 -0.33 10.11
CA ASN A 123 1.08 -0.08 11.48
C ASN A 123 -0.33 0.50 11.56
N PHE A 124 -1.10 0.04 12.54
CA PHE A 124 -2.40 0.60 12.92
C PHE A 124 -2.25 1.28 14.28
N MET A 125 -2.37 2.61 14.31
CA MET A 125 -2.01 3.46 15.47
C MET A 125 -3.22 4.16 16.07
N SER A 126 -3.12 4.56 17.34
CA SER A 126 -4.00 5.56 17.97
C SER A 126 -3.35 6.95 17.92
N GLN A 127 -4.16 8.01 17.89
CA GLN A 127 -3.79 9.40 17.53
C GLN A 127 -2.61 10.02 18.34
N ALA A 128 -2.29 9.50 19.52
CA ALA A 128 -1.27 10.08 20.40
C ALA A 128 -0.28 9.05 20.95
N GLU A 129 -0.25 7.84 20.39
CA GLU A 129 0.56 6.74 20.93
C GLU A 129 1.77 6.45 20.06
N THR A 130 2.89 6.06 20.68
CA THR A 130 4.10 5.60 19.98
C THR A 130 4.07 4.10 19.67
N THR A 131 3.13 3.35 20.28
CA THR A 131 3.01 1.90 20.12
C THR A 131 1.80 1.56 19.22
N PRO A 132 1.98 0.75 18.15
CA PRO A 132 0.87 0.29 17.33
C PRO A 132 -0.14 -0.57 18.09
N LEU A 133 -1.44 -0.34 17.84
CA LEU A 133 -2.53 -1.21 18.28
C LEU A 133 -2.41 -2.58 17.61
N ALA A 134 -2.06 -2.58 16.33
CA ALA A 134 -1.77 -3.75 15.53
C ALA A 134 -0.72 -3.45 14.46
N SER A 135 -0.08 -4.50 13.94
CA SER A 135 0.83 -4.37 12.81
C SER A 135 0.84 -5.61 11.93
N ILE A 136 1.20 -5.42 10.66
CA ILE A 136 1.55 -6.48 9.71
C ILE A 136 2.99 -6.28 9.33
N LYS A 137 3.84 -7.29 9.49
CA LYS A 137 5.28 -7.15 9.27
C LYS A 137 5.81 -8.23 8.35
N GLY A 138 6.55 -7.79 7.33
CA GLY A 138 7.46 -8.67 6.59
C GLY A 138 8.77 -8.79 7.36
N LEU A 139 9.18 -10.02 7.66
CA LEU A 139 10.44 -10.34 8.30
C LEU A 139 11.31 -11.16 7.35
N ARG A 140 12.61 -10.91 7.36
CA ARG A 140 13.60 -11.75 6.69
C ARG A 140 13.73 -13.10 7.41
N TYR A 141 14.06 -14.15 6.66
CA TYR A 141 14.53 -15.42 7.23
C TYR A 141 16.05 -15.54 7.13
N THR A 142 16.58 -16.75 6.91
CA THR A 142 18.03 -16.99 6.83
C THR A 142 18.65 -16.66 5.46
N SER A 143 17.85 -16.28 4.44
CA SER A 143 18.33 -15.86 3.12
C SER A 143 17.55 -14.67 2.55
N ASP A 144 18.09 -13.99 1.53
CA ASP A 144 17.42 -12.89 0.81
C ASP A 144 16.17 -13.33 0.04
N THR A 145 16.01 -14.64 -0.17
CA THR A 145 14.92 -15.24 -0.94
C THR A 145 13.86 -15.90 -0.06
N SER A 146 13.97 -15.76 1.27
CA SER A 146 13.02 -16.34 2.21
C SER A 146 12.62 -15.35 3.30
N GLY A 147 11.35 -15.41 3.71
CA GLY A 147 10.79 -14.48 4.67
C GLY A 147 9.58 -15.04 5.40
N LYS A 148 9.08 -14.26 6.35
CA LYS A 148 7.90 -14.51 7.16
C LYS A 148 6.98 -13.30 7.08
N LEU A 149 5.68 -13.51 7.19
CA LEU A 149 4.69 -12.45 7.41
C LEU A 149 4.09 -12.66 8.80
N THR A 150 4.12 -11.64 9.64
CA THR A 150 3.51 -11.68 10.99
C THR A 150 2.35 -10.70 11.10
N PHE A 151 1.36 -11.08 11.91
CA PHE A 151 0.27 -10.22 12.37
C PHE A 151 0.39 -10.07 13.88
N GLU A 152 0.52 -8.83 14.35
CA GLU A 152 0.69 -8.52 15.76
C GLU A 152 -0.46 -7.66 16.28
N THR A 153 -0.86 -7.89 17.53
CA THR A 153 -1.76 -7.00 18.29
C THR A 153 -1.17 -6.69 19.64
N SER A 154 -1.25 -5.44 20.08
CA SER A 154 -0.65 -4.96 21.33
C SER A 154 0.84 -5.34 21.45
N ALA A 155 1.60 -5.20 20.36
CA ALA A 155 3.01 -5.57 20.23
C ALA A 155 3.32 -7.07 20.49
N VAL A 156 2.32 -7.95 20.34
CA VAL A 156 2.48 -9.40 20.46
C VAL A 156 2.10 -10.08 19.15
N GLU A 157 2.97 -10.94 18.64
CA GLU A 157 2.68 -11.79 17.49
C GLU A 157 1.50 -12.72 17.79
N ARG A 158 0.45 -12.64 16.95
CA ARG A 158 -0.76 -13.46 17.05
C ARG A 158 -0.85 -14.53 15.98
N MET A 159 -0.29 -14.25 14.80
CA MET A 159 -0.26 -15.15 13.66
C MET A 159 1.04 -14.94 12.87
N ARG A 160 1.58 -16.04 12.34
CA ARG A 160 2.73 -16.05 11.44
C ARG A 160 2.44 -16.93 10.24
N ILE A 161 2.84 -16.46 9.07
CA ILE A 161 2.96 -17.26 7.84
C ILE A 161 4.45 -17.31 7.54
N ASP A 162 5.05 -18.49 7.64
CA ASP A 162 6.46 -18.71 7.32
C ASP A 162 6.62 -19.54 6.05
N ASN A 163 7.86 -19.85 5.69
CA ASN A 163 8.20 -20.65 4.51
C ASN A 163 8.03 -22.16 4.74
N THR A 164 7.33 -22.59 5.80
CA THR A 164 6.99 -23.98 6.09
C THR A 164 5.48 -24.23 5.97
N PRO A 165 5.03 -25.48 5.77
CA PRO A 165 3.60 -25.78 5.67
C PRO A 165 2.85 -25.42 6.97
N ILE A 166 1.92 -24.46 6.89
CA ILE A 166 0.92 -24.02 7.90
C ILE A 166 1.31 -24.23 9.38
N CYS A 167 1.70 -23.15 10.05
CA CYS A 167 1.90 -23.11 11.50
C CYS A 167 1.13 -21.92 12.10
N PHE A 168 -0.02 -22.17 12.72
CA PHE A 168 -0.69 -21.18 13.56
C PHE A 168 -0.13 -21.29 14.98
N VAL A 169 0.48 -20.21 15.50
CA VAL A 169 0.83 -20.14 16.94
C VAL A 169 0.63 -18.73 17.49
N SER A 170 -0.09 -18.63 18.61
CA SER A 170 0.31 -17.85 19.79
C SER A 170 -0.51 -18.28 21.03
N SER A 171 0.15 -18.33 22.20
CA SER A 171 -0.21 -19.03 23.47
C SER A 171 -1.05 -18.16 24.48
N PRO A 172 -1.44 -18.58 25.73
CA PRO A 172 -1.17 -19.83 26.48
C PRO A 172 -2.40 -20.70 26.84
N PHE A 173 -3.62 -20.31 26.49
CA PHE A 173 -4.82 -21.14 26.74
C PHE A 173 -5.49 -21.54 25.41
N LYS A 174 -5.28 -22.80 25.01
CA LYS A 174 -6.03 -23.62 24.01
C LYS A 174 -6.48 -22.92 22.71
N LEU A 175 -6.03 -23.35 21.53
CA LEU A 175 -6.26 -24.70 21.00
C LEU A 175 -5.04 -25.16 20.17
N LYS A 176 -4.52 -26.33 20.53
CA LYS A 176 -3.45 -27.05 19.84
C LYS A 176 -3.93 -27.52 18.46
N PHE A 177 -3.18 -27.18 17.42
CA PHE A 177 -3.03 -27.88 16.13
C PHE A 177 -4.31 -28.46 15.49
N LEU A 178 -4.88 -27.77 14.50
CA LEU A 178 -5.64 -28.46 13.45
C LEU A 178 -4.65 -29.02 12.42
N THR A 179 -4.13 -30.23 12.64
CA THR A 179 -3.40 -30.97 11.60
C THR A 179 -4.43 -31.65 10.69
N LEU A 180 -4.68 -31.09 9.50
CA LEU A 180 -5.47 -31.74 8.45
C LEU A 180 -4.61 -32.80 7.74
N THR A 181 -4.63 -34.03 8.23
CA THR A 181 -4.00 -35.17 7.53
C THR A 181 -5.01 -35.78 6.56
N PHE A 182 -4.78 -35.63 5.25
CA PHE A 182 -5.53 -36.36 4.24
C PHE A 182 -5.05 -37.82 4.18
N ILE A 183 -5.73 -38.74 4.87
CA ILE A 183 -5.48 -40.17 4.69
C ILE A 183 -6.30 -40.64 3.48
N LYS A 184 -5.64 -40.94 2.36
CA LYS A 184 -6.27 -41.71 1.28
C LYS A 184 -6.38 -43.16 1.76
N SER A 185 -7.53 -43.58 2.29
CA SER A 185 -7.73 -45.00 2.62
C SER A 185 -8.00 -45.77 1.31
N SER A 186 -7.19 -46.79 1.03
CA SER A 186 -7.28 -47.56 -0.23
C SER A 186 -8.36 -48.64 -0.23
N ASN A 187 -9.18 -48.76 0.83
CA ASN A 187 -9.96 -49.98 1.09
C ASN A 187 -11.46 -49.83 1.40
N PHE A 188 -12.12 -48.71 1.07
CA PHE A 188 -13.60 -48.66 1.14
C PHE A 188 -14.21 -48.00 -0.10
N GLY A 189 -15.08 -48.77 -0.79
CA GLY A 189 -15.65 -48.48 -2.11
C GLY A 189 -16.73 -47.39 -2.17
N VAL A 190 -16.70 -46.39 -1.30
CA VAL A 190 -17.50 -45.16 -1.45
C VAL A 190 -16.72 -44.01 -0.83
N ALA A 191 -16.51 -42.93 -1.59
CA ALA A 191 -15.74 -41.78 -1.16
C ALA A 191 -16.45 -41.04 -0.01
N SER A 192 -16.19 -41.44 1.22
CA SER A 192 -16.43 -40.63 2.41
C SER A 192 -15.10 -40.04 2.88
N THR A 193 -14.93 -38.73 2.67
CA THR A 193 -13.88 -37.95 3.34
C THR A 193 -14.21 -37.92 4.83
N MET A 194 -13.60 -38.80 5.62
CA MET A 194 -13.66 -38.70 7.08
C MET A 194 -12.81 -37.52 7.53
N PHE A 195 -13.46 -36.46 8.02
CA PHE A 195 -12.82 -35.47 8.88
C PHE A 195 -12.76 -36.04 10.30
N SER A 196 -11.59 -36.41 10.78
CA SER A 196 -11.41 -36.73 12.20
C SER A 196 -10.96 -35.46 12.96
N PHE A 197 -11.80 -34.96 13.85
CA PHE A 197 -11.42 -33.93 14.82
C PHE A 197 -10.89 -34.63 16.06
N ASN A 198 -9.57 -34.65 16.27
CA ASN A 198 -9.00 -35.02 17.57
C ASN A 198 -9.09 -33.82 18.51
N LEU A 199 -10.23 -33.65 19.18
CA LEU A 199 -10.33 -32.78 20.35
C LEU A 199 -9.80 -33.57 21.55
N SER A 200 -8.53 -33.38 21.93
CA SER A 200 -8.09 -33.82 23.24
C SER A 200 -8.75 -32.91 24.28
N SER A 201 -9.72 -33.41 25.03
CA SER A 201 -10.13 -32.76 26.27
C SER A 201 -8.97 -32.85 27.25
N ASP A 202 -8.45 -31.71 27.73
CA ASP A 202 -7.73 -31.74 29.01
C ASP A 202 -8.77 -32.08 30.08
N VAL A 203 -8.88 -33.34 30.41
CA VAL A 203 -9.29 -33.73 31.75
C VAL A 203 -7.98 -33.83 32.54
N ALA A 204 -7.63 -32.76 33.24
CA ALA A 204 -6.72 -32.91 34.38
C ALA A 204 -7.52 -33.60 35.50
N PRO A 205 -6.91 -34.51 36.27
CA PRO A 205 -7.54 -35.08 37.47
C PRO A 205 -7.82 -33.99 38.53
#